data_AF-A0A2E4DFH5-F1
#
_entry.id   AF-A0A2E4DFH5-F1
#
_cell.length_a   1.000
_cell.length_b   1.000
_cell.length_c   1.000
_cell.angle_alpha   90.00
_cell.angle_beta   90.00
_cell.angle_gamma   90.00
#
_symmetry.space_group_name_H-M   'P 1'
#
loop_
_entity.id
_entity.type
_entity.pdbx_description
1 polymer ?
#
loop_
_entity_poly.entity_id
_entity_poly.type
_entity_poly.pdbx_seq_one_letter_code
_entity_poly.pdbx_strand_id
1 'polypeptide(L)'
;MKFLLNLLAVMTLSLGMVACSDRTEERAGYEAERMESNVESESAEFKSWLEEKSEEVEDRMEELEEEMAGASGEAKAKMENAYQDLKDMKDKLAAKMDDMGDSTAANWDEFKGEVSAEWNELKADTREFLYSE
;
A
#
# COMPACT_ATOMS: atom_id res chain seq x y z
N MET A 1 -5.83 -57.27 -37.32
CA MET A 1 -6.63 -57.25 -36.07
C MET A 1 -5.90 -56.70 -34.84
N LYS A 2 -4.55 -56.66 -34.78
CA LYS A 2 -3.82 -56.01 -33.66
C LYS A 2 -3.75 -54.48 -33.73
N PHE A 3 -3.86 -53.90 -34.93
CA PHE A 3 -3.86 -52.43 -35.13
C PHE A 3 -5.19 -51.75 -34.74
N LEU A 4 -6.31 -52.47 -34.78
CA LEU A 4 -7.63 -51.93 -34.40
C LEU A 4 -7.82 -51.88 -32.87
N LEU A 5 -7.13 -52.75 -32.12
CA LEU A 5 -7.18 -52.74 -30.65
C LEU A 5 -6.39 -51.57 -30.05
N ASN A 6 -5.26 -51.20 -30.66
CA ASN A 6 -4.45 -50.06 -30.20
C ASN A 6 -5.06 -48.69 -30.53
N LEU A 7 -5.92 -48.59 -31.55
CA LEU A 7 -6.63 -47.36 -31.87
C LEU A 7 -7.82 -47.10 -30.92
N LEU A 8 -8.44 -48.15 -30.37
CA LEU A 8 -9.55 -48.01 -29.42
C LEU A 8 -9.07 -47.62 -28.01
N ALA A 9 -7.85 -47.98 -27.63
CA ALA A 9 -7.27 -47.69 -26.31
C ALA A 9 -6.77 -46.24 -26.15
N VAL A 10 -6.50 -45.53 -27.26
CA VAL A 10 -6.00 -44.14 -27.23
C VAL A 10 -7.16 -43.14 -27.14
N MET A 11 -8.38 -43.52 -27.54
CA MET A 11 -9.54 -42.63 -27.60
C MET A 11 -10.32 -42.51 -26.28
N THR A 12 -10.06 -43.38 -25.29
CA THR A 12 -10.73 -43.33 -23.97
C THR A 12 -9.96 -42.54 -22.91
N LEU A 13 -8.72 -42.11 -23.19
CA LEU A 13 -7.91 -41.35 -22.24
C LEU A 13 -8.16 -39.82 -22.29
N SER A 14 -8.83 -39.32 -23.33
CA SER A 14 -9.02 -37.88 -23.57
C SER A 14 -10.33 -37.30 -23.02
N LEU A 15 -11.25 -38.13 -22.50
CA LEU A 15 -12.53 -37.67 -21.93
C LEU A 15 -12.49 -37.44 -20.40
N GLY A 16 -11.37 -37.67 -19.74
CA GLY A 16 -11.23 -37.55 -18.29
C GLY A 16 -10.94 -36.14 -17.76
N MET A 17 -10.63 -35.16 -18.61
CA MET A 17 -10.25 -33.80 -18.17
C MET A 17 -11.36 -32.75 -18.25
N VAL A 18 -12.53 -33.06 -18.82
CA VAL A 18 -13.63 -32.09 -18.99
C VAL A 18 -14.54 -32.00 -17.75
N ALA A 19 -14.43 -32.91 -16.79
CA ALA A 19 -15.24 -32.90 -15.55
C ALA A 19 -14.60 -32.14 -14.37
N CYS A 20 -13.48 -31.43 -14.58
CA CYS A 20 -12.80 -30.62 -13.56
C CYS A 20 -12.68 -29.12 -13.92
N SER A 21 -13.33 -28.66 -14.99
CA SER A 21 -13.36 -27.25 -15.37
C SER A 21 -14.48 -26.45 -14.70
N ASP A 22 -15.67 -27.03 -14.49
CA ASP A 22 -16.80 -26.30 -13.86
C ASP A 22 -16.63 -26.02 -12.35
N ARG A 23 -15.96 -26.91 -11.59
CA ARG A 23 -15.76 -26.73 -10.15
C ARG A 23 -14.61 -25.78 -9.78
N THR A 24 -13.76 -25.45 -10.74
CA THR A 24 -12.57 -24.62 -10.52
C THR A 24 -12.86 -23.15 -10.81
N GLU A 25 -13.71 -22.84 -11.80
CA GLU A 25 -14.11 -21.46 -12.11
C GLU A 25 -14.98 -20.83 -11.02
N GLU A 26 -16.01 -21.52 -10.49
CA GLU A 26 -16.81 -20.98 -9.38
C GLU A 26 -15.99 -20.76 -8.10
N ARG A 27 -15.03 -21.65 -7.82
CA ARG A 27 -14.19 -21.55 -6.64
C ARG A 27 -13.12 -20.46 -6.79
N ALA A 28 -12.57 -20.28 -7.98
CA ALA A 28 -11.65 -19.19 -8.27
C ALA A 28 -12.35 -17.82 -8.27
N GLY A 29 -13.58 -17.73 -8.79
CA GLY A 29 -14.39 -16.52 -8.76
C GLY A 29 -14.75 -16.07 -7.33
N TYR A 30 -15.19 -17.00 -6.48
CA TYR A 30 -15.53 -16.70 -5.09
C TYR A 30 -14.33 -16.23 -4.25
N GLU A 31 -13.16 -16.84 -4.46
CA GLU A 31 -11.92 -16.40 -3.78
C GLU A 31 -11.44 -15.04 -4.32
N ALA A 32 -11.58 -14.78 -5.63
CA ALA A 32 -11.26 -13.48 -6.21
C ALA A 32 -12.17 -12.36 -5.70
N GLU A 33 -13.50 -12.56 -5.69
CA GLU A 33 -14.47 -11.60 -5.14
C GLU A 33 -14.23 -11.32 -3.66
N ARG A 34 -13.86 -12.35 -2.89
CA ARG A 34 -13.53 -12.21 -1.47
C ARG A 34 -12.22 -11.45 -1.25
N MET A 35 -11.21 -11.67 -2.09
CA MET A 35 -9.96 -10.90 -2.05
C MET A 35 -10.19 -9.44 -2.42
N GLU A 36 -10.99 -9.18 -3.45
CA GLU A 36 -11.34 -7.81 -3.89
C GLU A 36 -12.13 -7.06 -2.81
N SER A 37 -13.15 -7.69 -2.22
CA SER A 37 -13.92 -7.10 -1.12
C SER A 37 -13.09 -6.81 0.14
N ASN A 38 -12.12 -7.66 0.46
CA ASN A 38 -11.19 -7.41 1.57
C ASN A 38 -10.30 -6.19 1.28
N VAL A 39 -9.81 -6.04 0.05
CA VAL A 39 -8.98 -4.90 -0.34
C VAL A 39 -9.76 -3.61 -0.31
N GLU A 40 -11.03 -3.59 -0.75
CA GLU A 40 -11.87 -2.39 -0.64
C GLU A 40 -12.02 -1.92 0.83
N SER A 41 -12.28 -2.85 1.75
CA SER A 41 -12.41 -2.54 3.17
C SER A 41 -11.08 -2.07 3.77
N GLU A 42 -9.99 -2.77 3.50
CA GLU A 42 -8.66 -2.37 3.97
C GLU A 42 -8.20 -1.05 3.36
N SER A 43 -8.59 -0.76 2.11
CA SER A 43 -8.30 0.51 1.43
C SER A 43 -9.01 1.68 2.09
N ALA A 44 -10.25 1.50 2.53
CA ALA A 44 -10.96 2.54 3.26
C ALA A 44 -10.30 2.84 4.62
N GLU A 45 -9.91 1.81 5.36
CA GLU A 45 -9.19 1.97 6.64
C GLU A 45 -7.82 2.62 6.43
N PHE A 46 -7.07 2.17 5.41
CA PHE A 46 -5.76 2.71 5.09
C PHE A 46 -5.83 4.16 4.61
N LYS A 47 -6.85 4.51 3.82
CA LYS A 47 -7.13 5.89 3.44
C LYS A 47 -7.40 6.77 4.65
N SER A 48 -8.23 6.31 5.59
CA SER A 48 -8.48 7.05 6.83
C SER A 48 -7.19 7.24 7.64
N TRP A 49 -6.32 6.22 7.66
CA TRP A 49 -5.01 6.32 8.31
C TRP A 49 -4.08 7.32 7.60
N LEU A 50 -4.05 7.33 6.27
CA LEU A 50 -3.30 8.30 5.47
C LEU A 50 -3.79 9.74 5.71
N GLU A 51 -5.11 9.95 5.75
CA GLU A 51 -5.73 11.24 6.05
C GLU A 51 -5.33 11.71 7.45
N GLU A 52 -5.42 10.85 8.47
CA GLU A 52 -4.97 11.15 9.84
C GLU A 52 -3.48 11.53 9.88
N LYS A 53 -2.63 10.84 9.10
CA LYS A 53 -1.19 11.15 9.05
C LYS A 53 -0.89 12.43 8.31
N SER A 54 -1.65 12.75 7.27
CA SER A 54 -1.55 14.05 6.60
C SER A 54 -1.94 15.19 7.55
N GLU A 55 -2.99 15.03 8.34
CA GLU A 55 -3.39 16.01 9.37
C GLU A 55 -2.31 16.15 10.46
N GLU A 56 -1.75 15.04 10.97
CA GLU A 56 -0.64 15.08 11.96
C GLU A 56 0.59 15.84 11.42
N VAL A 57 0.88 15.74 10.12
CA VAL A 57 1.95 16.51 9.46
C VAL A 57 1.61 17.99 9.36
N GLU A 58 0.39 18.32 8.94
CA GLU A 58 -0.08 19.71 8.84
C GLU A 58 0.02 20.42 10.20
N ASP A 59 -0.53 19.81 11.24
CA ASP A 59 -0.47 20.34 12.61
C ASP A 59 0.99 20.59 13.03
N ARG A 60 1.90 19.66 12.73
CA ARG A 60 3.30 19.80 13.10
C ARG A 60 4.02 20.88 12.29
N MET A 61 3.66 21.07 11.04
CA MET A 61 4.17 22.16 10.20
C MET A 61 3.74 23.52 10.75
N GLU A 62 2.48 23.65 11.19
CA GLU A 62 1.96 24.86 11.84
C GLU A 62 2.71 25.16 13.15
N GLU A 63 2.91 24.16 14.01
CA GLU A 63 3.69 24.30 15.24
C GLU A 63 5.13 24.78 14.95
N LEU A 64 5.80 24.21 13.94
CA LEU A 64 7.14 24.64 13.53
C LEU A 64 7.16 26.06 12.99
N GLU A 65 6.15 26.49 12.23
CA GLU A 65 6.05 27.87 11.77
C GLU A 65 5.95 28.86 12.94
N GLU A 66 5.16 28.53 13.96
CA GLU A 66 5.06 29.34 15.18
C GLU A 66 6.39 29.40 15.94
N GLU A 67 7.07 28.26 16.13
CA GLU A 67 8.38 28.21 16.78
C GLU A 67 9.45 28.99 15.99
N MET A 68 9.41 28.90 14.66
CA MET A 68 10.32 29.64 13.77
C MET A 68 10.18 31.16 13.86
N ALA A 69 9.00 31.67 14.25
CA ALA A 69 8.77 33.10 14.42
C ALA A 69 9.62 33.70 15.56
N GLY A 70 9.91 32.90 16.59
CA GLY A 70 10.77 33.27 17.72
C GLY A 70 12.24 32.85 17.57
N ALA A 71 12.53 31.90 16.68
CA ALA A 71 13.87 31.37 16.47
C ALA A 71 14.76 32.28 15.61
N SER A 72 16.08 32.15 15.77
CA SER A 72 17.06 32.83 14.92
C SER A 72 18.34 32.01 14.77
N GLY A 73 19.17 32.37 13.78
CA GLY A 73 20.44 31.72 13.53
C GLY A 73 20.30 30.25 13.16
N GLU A 74 21.16 29.41 13.74
CA GLU A 74 21.22 27.98 13.45
C GLU A 74 19.93 27.24 13.82
N ALA A 75 19.27 27.61 14.92
CA ALA A 75 18.01 27.00 15.34
C ALA A 75 16.92 27.19 14.28
N LYS A 76 16.79 28.41 13.74
CA LYS A 76 15.84 28.72 12.67
C LYS A 76 16.14 27.95 11.38
N ALA A 77 17.41 27.90 10.96
CA ALA A 77 17.80 27.17 9.76
C ALA A 77 17.48 25.66 9.87
N LYS A 78 17.63 25.07 11.05
CA LYS A 78 17.26 23.66 11.24
C LYS A 78 15.75 23.44 11.27
N MET A 79 14.98 24.34 11.90
CA MET A 79 13.51 24.30 11.86
C MET A 79 12.97 24.45 10.44
N GLU A 80 13.58 25.32 9.62
CA GLU A 80 13.23 25.46 8.20
C GLU A 80 13.45 24.16 7.42
N ASN A 81 14.55 23.43 7.68
CA ASN A 81 14.78 22.12 7.07
C ASN A 81 13.73 21.09 7.51
N ALA A 82 13.47 20.98 8.82
CA ALA A 82 12.45 20.07 9.34
C ALA A 82 11.06 20.37 8.76
N TYR A 83 10.73 21.65 8.56
CA TYR A 83 9.51 22.07 7.89
C TYR A 83 9.47 21.61 6.42
N GLN A 84 10.58 21.72 5.67
CA GLN A 84 10.63 21.22 4.30
C GLN A 84 10.49 19.69 4.25
N ASP A 85 11.14 18.96 5.16
CA ASP A 85 11.05 17.50 5.21
C ASP A 85 9.61 17.02 5.46
N LEU A 86 8.90 17.69 6.38
CA LEU A 86 7.47 17.44 6.63
C LEU A 86 6.61 17.78 5.42
N LYS A 87 6.87 18.90 4.75
CA LYS A 87 6.16 19.28 3.53
C LYS A 87 6.33 18.26 2.41
N ASP A 88 7.56 17.82 2.16
CA ASP A 88 7.87 16.79 1.18
C ASP A 88 7.15 15.47 1.51
N MET A 89 7.02 15.15 2.79
CA MET A 89 6.24 13.98 3.21
C MET A 89 4.76 14.13 2.90
N LYS A 90 4.16 15.29 3.22
CA LYS A 90 2.76 15.54 2.92
C LYS A 90 2.48 15.35 1.43
N ASP A 91 3.37 15.87 0.58
CA ASP A 91 3.26 15.71 -0.87
C ASP A 91 3.41 14.24 -1.30
N LYS A 92 4.30 13.46 -0.66
CA LYS A 92 4.42 12.01 -0.89
C LYS A 92 3.19 11.23 -0.43
N LEU A 93 2.63 11.52 0.74
CA LEU A 93 1.41 10.89 1.24
C LEU A 93 0.24 11.17 0.30
N ALA A 94 0.10 12.40 -0.18
CA ALA A 94 -0.91 12.77 -1.16
C ALA A 94 -0.73 11.99 -2.48
N ALA A 95 0.51 11.84 -2.98
CA ALA A 95 0.80 11.05 -4.17
C ALA A 95 0.48 9.56 -3.98
N LYS A 96 0.90 8.98 -2.85
CA LYS A 96 0.59 7.57 -2.51
C LYS A 96 -0.91 7.34 -2.37
N MET A 97 -1.65 8.31 -1.84
CA MET A 97 -3.09 8.25 -1.74
C MET A 97 -3.79 8.26 -3.10
N ASP A 98 -3.24 8.94 -4.10
CA ASP A 98 -3.69 8.89 -5.49
C ASP A 98 -3.38 7.50 -6.10
N ASP A 99 -2.16 7.00 -5.91
CA ASP A 99 -1.70 5.67 -6.38
C ASP A 99 -2.48 4.51 -5.73
N MET A 100 -3.08 4.73 -4.56
CA MET A 100 -3.88 3.74 -3.84
C MET A 100 -5.04 3.21 -4.69
N GLY A 101 -5.67 4.07 -5.49
CA GLY A 101 -6.79 3.70 -6.36
C GLY A 101 -6.42 2.72 -7.48
N ASP A 102 -5.14 2.68 -7.86
CA ASP A 102 -4.61 1.81 -8.91
C ASP A 102 -4.01 0.51 -8.35
N SER A 103 -3.92 0.38 -7.03
CA SER A 103 -3.34 -0.80 -6.36
C SER A 103 -4.29 -2.00 -6.42
N THR A 104 -3.74 -3.17 -6.73
CA THR A 104 -4.50 -4.44 -6.77
C THR A 104 -4.28 -5.26 -5.49
N ALA A 105 -5.15 -6.24 -5.25
CA ALA A 105 -5.03 -7.17 -4.12
C ALA A 105 -3.65 -7.81 -3.98
N ALA A 106 -2.98 -8.08 -5.10
CA ALA A 106 -1.66 -8.73 -5.10
C ALA A 106 -0.54 -7.82 -4.57
N ASN A 107 -0.67 -6.50 -4.73
CA ASN A 107 0.37 -5.52 -4.38
C ASN A 107 -0.03 -4.66 -3.17
N TRP A 108 -1.22 -4.87 -2.63
CA TRP A 108 -1.78 -4.05 -1.55
C TRP A 108 -0.95 -4.08 -0.26
N ASP A 109 -0.46 -5.25 0.12
CA ASP A 109 0.38 -5.39 1.32
C ASP A 109 1.75 -4.73 1.16
N GLU A 110 2.33 -4.80 -0.05
CA GLU A 110 3.60 -4.13 -0.37
C GLU A 110 3.43 -2.61 -0.30
N PHE A 111 2.37 -2.09 -0.92
CA PHE A 111 2.02 -0.67 -0.89
C PHE A 111 1.87 -0.15 0.55
N LYS A 112 1.08 -0.83 1.39
CA LYS A 112 0.95 -0.48 2.83
C LYS A 112 2.31 -0.47 3.54
N GLY A 113 3.15 -1.44 3.23
CA GLY A 113 4.49 -1.59 3.80
C GLY A 113 5.42 -0.44 3.45
N GLU A 114 5.49 -0.05 2.17
CA GLU A 114 6.30 1.07 1.70
C GLU A 114 5.92 2.38 2.39
N VAL A 115 4.64 2.73 2.38
CA VAL A 115 4.14 3.96 2.99
C VAL A 115 4.40 3.98 4.49
N SER A 116 4.16 2.85 5.18
CA SER A 116 4.42 2.73 6.62
C SER A 116 5.90 2.86 6.95
N ALA A 117 6.79 2.36 6.09
CA ALA A 117 8.23 2.49 6.28
C ALA A 117 8.69 3.94 6.13
N GLU A 118 8.26 4.61 5.06
CA GLU A 118 8.57 6.03 4.81
C GLU A 118 8.09 6.93 5.96
N TRP A 119 6.88 6.68 6.47
CA TRP A 119 6.35 7.39 7.63
C TRP A 119 7.21 7.22 8.89
N ASN A 120 7.66 5.99 9.16
CA ASN A 120 8.47 5.72 10.34
C ASN A 120 9.88 6.32 10.26
N GLU A 121 10.49 6.32 9.06
CA GLU A 121 11.79 6.94 8.82
C GLU A 121 11.72 8.45 9.10
N LEU A 122 10.73 9.15 8.55
CA LEU A 122 10.54 10.58 8.80
C LEU A 122 10.29 10.89 10.28
N LYS A 123 9.47 10.07 10.96
CA LYS A 123 9.20 10.26 12.39
C LYS A 123 10.47 10.10 13.22
N ALA A 124 11.40 9.24 12.79
CA ALA A 124 12.71 9.10 13.44
C ALA A 124 13.55 10.37 13.24
N ASP A 125 13.68 10.84 12.00
CA ASP A 125 14.47 12.04 11.65
C ASP A 125 13.94 13.30 12.36
N THR A 126 12.63 13.47 12.37
CA THR A 126 11.98 14.64 13.00
C THR A 126 12.07 14.58 14.53
N ARG A 127 11.95 13.38 15.14
CA ARG A 127 12.11 13.20 16.59
C ARG A 127 13.55 13.42 17.03
N GLU A 128 14.52 12.90 16.27
CA GLU A 128 15.93 13.12 16.55
C GLU A 128 16.27 14.61 16.55
N PHE A 129 15.67 15.37 15.63
CA PHE A 129 15.82 16.82 15.57
C PHE A 129 15.24 17.54 16.80
N LEU A 130 14.01 17.21 17.20
CA LEU A 130 13.27 17.93 18.27
C LEU A 130 13.72 17.57 19.69
N TYR A 131 14.31 16.39 19.88
CA TYR A 131 14.74 15.89 21.20
C TYR A 131 16.26 15.79 21.36
N SER A 132 17.05 16.31 20.41
CA SER A 132 18.49 16.49 20.60
C SER A 132 18.78 17.71 21.51
N GLU A 133 18.65 17.51 22.82
CA GLU A 133 19.20 18.42 23.84
C GLU A 133 20.73 18.35 23.92
#